data_AF-A0A957RUI5-F1
#
_entry.id   AF-A0A957RUI5-F1
#
_cell.length_a   1.000
_cell.length_b   1.000
_cell.length_c   1.000
_cell.angle_alpha   90.00
_cell.angle_beta   90.00
_cell.angle_gamma   90.00
#
_symmetry.space_group_name_H-M   'P 1'
#
loop_
_entity.id
_entity.type
_entity.pdbx_description
1 polymer ?
#
loop_
_entity_poly.entity_id
_entity_poly.type
_entity_poly.pdbx_seq_one_letter_code
_entity_poly.pdbx_strand_id
1 'polypeptide(L)'
;PYVEGENTFSWGDSVANPTSLAEFVIKASLANPKASTILLSLVGHGGGWSPELLKGQPTKHGGQPTKHGGQPTKRGGQPEDAEAELAGGLLWDVQPSDGLTTADVATALNWARDATGKKVDLLYLDACLMAMSEVAYELRNGADFLLASESWSWTAFPYDQHIADAGAILASGAAAPAKAIGEAWLGNEVAALSEEDNYPFTVSLTDLSKMPSLIAAQNQLADALITAFDVNDAQTRQRMDDAFVVTECVDSNQSGRIEHDAIIGWEDNYCDLGAFATAVMQKFGDNASVVLAAQKVRTALAETVVANEFRSGIPHTYSELPWNWSNLTGLTIYLPLRQDDWKRRYYNDLFLPSSVDSRWGALLTRYWQGVSQPDPTAHPDPSCPETGCGMAPAPLPVGSIKVVATPHDSGIQLQWWVTPASAVAQFDIQRVLLPLTNAPDLVATIPNPVPAPPQPYVYSDAGAERGKEYCYQVIATSQTGGALAYSNFVCASFAMPSTPSIPAPTVSVTSTGILVEWDAVQMASTAAGYRLYRSTNRGPRVPVADTLFSTGQYLDETVWQGVEYCY
;
A
#
# COMPACT_ATOMS: atom_id res chain seq x y z
N PRO A 1 -14.49 6.42 11.56
CA PRO A 1 -15.17 5.37 10.76
C PRO A 1 -16.23 6.00 9.84
N TYR A 2 -16.31 5.60 8.55
CA TYR A 2 -17.25 6.16 7.56
C TYR A 2 -18.69 6.21 8.09
N VAL A 3 -19.36 7.35 7.91
CA VAL A 3 -20.76 7.56 8.28
C VAL A 3 -21.51 8.03 7.03
N GLU A 4 -22.48 7.24 6.59
CA GLU A 4 -23.27 7.56 5.41
C GLU A 4 -24.16 8.79 5.63
N GLY A 5 -24.15 9.72 4.67
CA GLY A 5 -24.97 10.93 4.69
C GLY A 5 -24.41 12.09 5.53
N GLU A 6 -23.21 11.96 6.08
CA GLU A 6 -22.54 13.01 6.84
C GLU A 6 -21.44 13.69 6.01
N ASN A 7 -21.41 15.03 6.04
CA ASN A 7 -20.37 15.82 5.36
C ASN A 7 -19.06 15.86 6.15
N THR A 8 -19.13 15.71 7.48
CA THR A 8 -17.98 15.72 8.39
C THR A 8 -18.26 14.79 9.55
N PHE A 9 -17.29 13.97 9.93
CA PHE A 9 -17.40 13.09 11.09
C PHE A 9 -16.05 12.96 11.80
N SER A 10 -16.07 12.74 13.12
CA SER A 10 -14.83 12.55 13.88
C SER A 10 -14.22 11.17 13.61
N TRP A 11 -12.95 11.16 13.23
CA TRP A 11 -12.12 9.95 13.22
C TRP A 11 -11.32 9.92 14.53
N GLY A 12 -11.43 8.83 15.29
CA GLY A 12 -10.84 8.74 16.64
C GLY A 12 -9.34 8.41 16.66
N ASP A 13 -8.79 8.02 15.52
CA ASP A 13 -7.39 7.64 15.32
C ASP A 13 -6.71 8.60 14.34
N SER A 14 -5.38 8.53 14.24
CA SER A 14 -4.64 9.28 13.21
C SER A 14 -5.06 8.84 11.81
N VAL A 15 -5.17 9.79 10.87
CA VAL A 15 -5.44 9.51 9.45
C VAL A 15 -4.16 9.28 8.65
N ALA A 16 -2.99 9.58 9.22
CA ALA A 16 -1.66 9.34 8.63
C ALA A 16 -1.16 7.88 8.76
N ASN A 17 -2.07 6.90 8.73
CA ASN A 17 -1.70 5.48 8.72
C ASN A 17 -2.52 4.67 7.71
N PRO A 18 -1.93 3.59 7.15
CA PRO A 18 -2.57 2.82 6.10
C PRO A 18 -3.87 2.13 6.57
N THR A 19 -4.00 1.81 7.86
CA THR A 19 -5.20 1.14 8.40
C THR A 19 -6.43 2.03 8.31
N SER A 20 -6.32 3.31 8.67
CA SER A 20 -7.45 4.23 8.64
C SER A 20 -7.97 4.44 7.22
N LEU A 21 -7.06 4.61 6.25
CA LEU A 21 -7.43 4.69 4.83
C LEU A 21 -8.06 3.38 4.34
N ALA A 22 -7.47 2.23 4.65
CA ALA A 22 -8.02 0.93 4.25
C ALA A 22 -9.42 0.72 4.83
N GLU A 23 -9.61 1.00 6.12
CA GLU A 23 -10.91 0.90 6.77
C GLU A 23 -11.95 1.79 6.14
N PHE A 24 -11.59 3.03 5.78
CA PHE A 24 -12.49 3.95 5.10
C PHE A 24 -12.97 3.35 3.77
N VAL A 25 -12.04 2.91 2.91
CA VAL A 25 -12.36 2.35 1.59
C VAL A 25 -13.15 1.05 1.71
N ILE A 26 -12.77 0.16 2.63
CA ILE A 26 -13.47 -1.11 2.89
C ILE A 26 -14.91 -0.84 3.35
N LYS A 27 -15.10 0.00 4.36
CA LYS A 27 -16.43 0.30 4.92
C LYS A 27 -17.33 0.96 3.87
N ALA A 28 -16.82 1.93 3.11
CA ALA A 28 -17.56 2.58 2.03
C ALA A 28 -17.97 1.58 0.94
N SER A 29 -17.07 0.68 0.55
CA SER A 29 -17.33 -0.35 -0.46
C SER A 29 -18.36 -1.39 -0.01
N LEU A 30 -18.30 -1.81 1.26
CA LEU A 30 -19.22 -2.80 1.83
C LEU A 30 -20.60 -2.22 2.15
N ALA A 31 -20.69 -0.93 2.48
CA ALA A 31 -21.96 -0.22 2.57
C ALA A 31 -22.65 -0.12 1.20
N ASN A 32 -21.87 -0.10 0.11
CA ASN A 32 -22.34 0.04 -1.26
C ASN A 32 -22.01 -1.18 -2.13
N PRO A 33 -22.48 -2.40 -1.80
CA PRO A 33 -22.04 -3.63 -2.47
C PRO A 33 -22.40 -3.69 -3.96
N LYS A 34 -23.42 -2.92 -4.38
CA LYS A 34 -23.87 -2.79 -5.77
C LYS A 34 -23.07 -1.78 -6.59
N ALA A 35 -22.21 -0.97 -5.97
CA ALA A 35 -21.37 -0.02 -6.69
C ALA A 35 -20.47 -0.78 -7.67
N SER A 36 -20.54 -0.42 -8.94
CA SER A 36 -19.70 -0.99 -10.00
C SER A 36 -18.39 -0.22 -10.19
N THR A 37 -18.28 0.96 -9.58
CA THR A 37 -17.16 1.88 -9.76
C THR A 37 -16.85 2.58 -8.44
N ILE A 38 -15.58 2.61 -8.07
CA ILE A 38 -15.03 3.26 -6.88
C ILE A 38 -14.13 4.41 -7.34
N LEU A 39 -14.56 5.64 -7.03
CA LEU A 39 -13.77 6.85 -7.25
C LEU A 39 -13.27 7.32 -5.88
N LEU A 40 -11.97 7.54 -5.73
CA LEU A 40 -11.36 7.97 -4.48
C LEU A 40 -10.51 9.21 -4.74
N SER A 41 -10.87 10.33 -4.11
CA SER A 41 -9.98 11.50 -4.04
C SER A 41 -9.33 11.57 -2.67
N LEU A 42 -8.02 11.77 -2.65
CA LEU A 42 -7.24 12.03 -1.45
C LEU A 42 -6.63 13.43 -1.57
N VAL A 43 -7.13 14.35 -0.74
CA VAL A 43 -6.80 15.78 -0.78
C VAL A 43 -5.85 16.14 0.34
N GLY A 44 -4.74 16.80 0.01
CA GLY A 44 -3.80 17.31 1.01
C GLY A 44 -2.43 17.64 0.43
N HIS A 45 -1.43 17.74 1.30
CA HIS A 45 -0.04 17.89 0.86
C HIS A 45 0.43 16.65 0.10
N GLY A 46 1.49 16.83 -0.70
CA GLY A 46 2.14 15.76 -1.45
C GLY A 46 3.63 16.03 -1.61
N GLY A 47 4.39 14.96 -1.87
CA GLY A 47 5.85 15.00 -1.96
C GLY A 47 6.44 14.02 -2.97
N GLY A 48 5.58 13.39 -3.75
CA GLY A 48 5.94 12.27 -4.61
C GLY A 48 6.23 11.00 -3.83
N TRP A 49 7.24 10.26 -4.28
CA TRP A 49 7.56 8.93 -3.76
C TRP A 49 8.28 8.95 -2.40
N SER A 50 8.96 10.04 -2.07
CA SER A 50 9.78 10.14 -0.87
C SER A 50 8.88 10.13 0.37
N PRO A 51 9.22 9.34 1.41
CA PRO A 51 8.43 9.31 2.66
C PRO A 51 8.52 10.63 3.44
N GLU A 52 9.52 11.46 3.13
CA GLU A 52 9.74 12.78 3.73
C GLU A 52 9.77 13.84 2.62
N LEU A 53 9.11 14.98 2.85
CA LEU A 53 9.10 16.10 1.91
C LEU A 53 10.32 16.99 2.09
N LEU A 54 10.62 17.33 3.35
CA LEU A 54 11.70 18.24 3.74
C LEU A 54 12.75 17.55 4.62
N LYS A 55 14.01 17.98 4.48
CA LYS A 55 15.13 17.43 5.26
C LYS A 55 14.93 17.76 6.74
N GLY A 56 14.88 16.73 7.59
CA GLY A 56 14.74 16.90 9.05
C GLY A 56 13.32 17.10 9.53
N GLN A 57 12.33 17.00 8.63
CA GLN A 57 10.92 16.99 8.96
C GLN A 57 10.60 15.90 10.01
N PRO A 58 9.79 16.20 11.04
CA PRO A 58 9.29 15.18 11.95
C PRO A 58 8.37 14.21 11.18
N THR A 59 8.76 12.94 11.09
CA THR A 59 7.94 11.86 10.55
C THR A 59 8.15 10.58 11.37
N LYS A 60 7.32 9.55 11.16
CA LYS A 60 7.57 8.21 11.72
C LYS A 60 8.89 7.57 11.27
N HIS A 61 9.54 8.09 10.22
CA HIS A 61 10.78 7.55 9.64
C HIS A 61 12.05 8.22 10.19
N GLY A 62 11.92 9.35 10.89
CA GLY A 62 13.03 10.06 11.55
C GLY A 62 13.05 11.56 11.26
N GLY A 63 13.75 12.30 12.12
CA GLY A 63 13.94 13.75 12.08
C GLY A 63 14.55 14.19 13.40
N GLN A 64 15.68 14.91 13.39
CA GLN A 64 16.26 15.44 14.63
C GLN A 64 15.60 16.79 14.94
N PRO A 65 15.10 17.02 16.17
CA PRO A 65 14.71 18.36 16.60
C PRO A 65 15.96 19.25 16.61
N THR A 66 16.03 20.23 15.71
CA THR A 66 17.14 21.20 15.70
C THR A 66 16.76 22.44 16.51
N LYS A 67 17.73 23.31 16.77
CA LYS A 67 17.60 24.48 17.67
C LYS A 67 16.56 25.53 17.22
N HIS A 68 15.99 25.39 16.02
CA HIS A 68 14.90 26.21 15.49
C HIS A 68 13.79 25.38 14.81
N GLY A 69 13.76 24.04 15.01
CA GLY A 69 12.75 23.14 14.46
C GLY A 69 12.08 22.35 15.58
N GLY A 70 10.76 22.51 15.71
CA GLY A 70 9.93 22.17 16.87
C GLY A 70 10.21 20.85 17.58
N GLN A 71 10.05 20.86 18.91
CA GLN A 71 10.17 19.65 19.73
C GLN A 71 9.01 18.67 19.46
N PRO A 72 9.27 17.36 19.28
CA PRO A 72 8.29 16.35 19.66
C PRO A 72 8.23 16.30 21.18
N THR A 73 7.38 17.13 21.79
CA THR A 73 7.08 16.96 23.21
C THR A 73 6.11 15.79 23.37
N LYS A 74 6.14 15.13 24.53
CA LYS A 74 5.16 14.10 24.97
C LYS A 74 3.69 14.60 24.99
N ARG A 75 3.41 15.84 24.55
CA ARG A 75 2.09 16.47 24.42
C ARG A 75 2.05 17.48 23.26
N GLY A 76 2.28 17.03 22.02
CA GLY A 76 1.89 17.72 20.78
C GLY A 76 1.92 19.26 20.83
N GLY A 77 3.11 19.85 20.87
CA GLY A 77 3.23 21.29 20.69
C GLY A 77 3.01 21.61 19.20
N GLN A 78 2.05 22.48 18.90
CA GLN A 78 1.86 23.01 17.56
C GLN A 78 3.17 23.69 17.08
N PRO A 79 3.62 23.46 15.84
CA PRO A 79 4.55 24.39 15.20
C PRO A 79 3.92 25.80 15.28
N GLU A 80 4.73 26.84 15.39
CA GLU A 80 4.21 28.20 15.19
C GLU A 80 3.52 28.22 13.81
N ASP A 81 2.33 28.82 13.72
CA ASP A 81 1.34 28.56 12.66
C ASP A 81 1.87 28.63 11.21
N ALA A 82 2.97 29.37 10.98
CA ALA A 82 3.65 29.49 9.68
C ALA A 82 4.57 28.29 9.32
N GLU A 83 5.12 27.55 10.28
CA GLU A 83 5.91 26.33 10.05
C GLU A 83 5.03 25.07 9.92
N ALA A 84 3.81 25.11 10.47
CA ALA A 84 2.82 24.04 10.34
C ALA A 84 2.27 23.95 8.89
N GLU A 85 2.18 25.07 8.18
CA GLU A 85 1.81 25.12 6.76
C GLU A 85 2.86 24.51 5.82
N LEU A 86 4.11 24.37 6.30
CA LEU A 86 5.25 23.80 5.55
C LEU A 86 5.61 22.37 5.99
N ALA A 87 5.01 21.86 7.06
CA ALA A 87 5.24 20.50 7.56
C ALA A 87 4.45 19.50 6.68
N GLY A 88 5.03 19.05 5.57
CA GLY A 88 4.30 18.29 4.55
C GLY A 88 4.70 16.83 4.40
N GLY A 89 3.74 15.94 4.27
CA GLY A 89 3.88 14.58 3.71
C GLY A 89 2.64 14.32 2.88
N LEU A 90 2.54 13.18 2.18
CA LEU A 90 1.29 12.89 1.48
C LEU A 90 0.15 12.75 2.51
N LEU A 91 -0.87 13.60 2.42
CA LEU A 91 -2.03 13.61 3.34
C LEU A 91 -1.63 13.79 4.82
N TRP A 92 -0.91 14.89 5.10
CA TRP A 92 -0.43 15.25 6.43
C TRP A 92 -1.54 15.34 7.49
N ASP A 93 -1.29 14.72 8.63
CA ASP A 93 -2.10 14.77 9.84
C ASP A 93 -1.36 15.60 10.91
N VAL A 94 -1.91 16.77 11.22
CA VAL A 94 -1.32 17.74 12.16
C VAL A 94 -1.11 17.13 13.55
N GLN A 95 -1.95 16.18 13.97
CA GLN A 95 -1.83 15.48 15.25
C GLN A 95 -2.02 13.98 15.00
N PRO A 96 -0.93 13.27 14.67
CA PRO A 96 0.31 13.28 15.46
C PRO A 96 1.52 14.00 14.83
N SER A 97 1.33 14.82 13.79
CA SER A 97 2.42 15.38 12.95
C SER A 97 3.11 14.29 12.12
N ASP A 98 2.33 13.60 11.31
CA ASP A 98 2.81 12.55 10.41
C ASP A 98 2.04 12.58 9.07
N GLY A 99 2.56 11.92 8.04
CA GLY A 99 1.89 11.78 6.74
C GLY A 99 1.85 10.31 6.27
N LEU A 100 0.94 10.02 5.35
CA LEU A 100 1.03 8.76 4.60
C LEU A 100 2.23 8.83 3.66
N THR A 101 2.98 7.74 3.56
CA THR A 101 3.92 7.54 2.45
C THR A 101 3.18 6.97 1.24
N THR A 102 3.78 7.04 0.06
CA THR A 102 3.26 6.33 -1.11
C THR A 102 3.08 4.82 -0.83
N ALA A 103 4.02 4.21 -0.10
CA ALA A 103 3.94 2.81 0.29
C ALA A 103 2.77 2.54 1.25
N ASP A 104 2.44 3.46 2.15
CA ASP A 104 1.24 3.34 3.01
C ASP A 104 -0.04 3.40 2.18
N VAL A 105 -0.14 4.32 1.21
CA VAL A 105 -1.32 4.40 0.33
C VAL A 105 -1.46 3.10 -0.47
N ALA A 106 -0.37 2.61 -1.07
CA ALA A 106 -0.38 1.33 -1.79
C ALA A 106 -0.81 0.17 -0.89
N THR A 107 -0.28 0.12 0.33
CA THR A 107 -0.65 -0.86 1.35
C THR A 107 -2.15 -0.81 1.67
N ALA A 108 -2.68 0.38 1.92
CA ALA A 108 -4.09 0.58 2.25
C ALA A 108 -5.02 0.15 1.11
N LEU A 109 -4.70 0.54 -0.13
CA LEU A 109 -5.50 0.18 -1.32
C LEU A 109 -5.41 -1.32 -1.63
N ASN A 110 -4.25 -1.95 -1.40
CA ASN A 110 -4.10 -3.39 -1.54
C ASN A 110 -4.95 -4.15 -0.52
N TRP A 111 -4.98 -3.71 0.75
CA TRP A 111 -5.87 -4.31 1.75
C TRP A 111 -7.33 -4.13 1.40
N ALA A 112 -7.71 -2.95 0.92
CA ALA A 112 -9.08 -2.70 0.48
C ALA A 112 -9.48 -3.61 -0.69
N ARG A 113 -8.58 -3.80 -1.66
CA ARG A 113 -8.79 -4.76 -2.76
C ARG A 113 -8.93 -6.19 -2.26
N ASP A 114 -8.03 -6.65 -1.40
CA ASP A 114 -8.05 -8.03 -0.91
C ASP A 114 -9.30 -8.31 -0.07
N ALA A 115 -9.77 -7.30 0.67
CA ALA A 115 -10.98 -7.36 1.48
C ALA A 115 -12.29 -7.33 0.68
N THR A 116 -12.34 -6.56 -0.42
CA THR A 116 -13.58 -6.27 -1.16
C THR A 116 -13.66 -6.98 -2.51
N GLY A 117 -12.53 -7.51 -3.00
CA GLY A 117 -12.37 -8.03 -4.35
C GLY A 117 -12.34 -6.94 -5.43
N LYS A 118 -12.29 -5.66 -5.07
CA LYS A 118 -12.35 -4.52 -6.01
C LYS A 118 -11.20 -3.53 -5.79
N LYS A 119 -10.57 -3.10 -6.87
CA LYS A 119 -9.66 -1.95 -6.85
C LYS A 119 -10.43 -0.64 -6.82
N VAL A 120 -9.72 0.45 -6.52
CA VAL A 120 -10.19 1.80 -6.85
C VAL A 120 -10.10 1.97 -8.37
N ASP A 121 -11.20 2.31 -9.04
CA ASP A 121 -11.19 2.48 -10.49
C ASP A 121 -10.47 3.77 -10.91
N LEU A 122 -10.70 4.87 -10.18
CA LEU A 122 -9.99 6.14 -10.35
C LEU A 122 -9.53 6.67 -8.99
N LEU A 123 -8.23 6.76 -8.81
CA LEU A 123 -7.59 7.43 -7.69
C LEU A 123 -7.18 8.84 -8.13
N TYR A 124 -7.72 9.86 -7.48
CA TYR A 124 -7.24 11.23 -7.63
C TYR A 124 -6.38 11.57 -6.41
N LEU A 125 -5.09 11.78 -6.64
CA LEU A 125 -4.19 12.35 -5.64
C LEU A 125 -4.15 13.86 -5.87
N ASP A 126 -5.07 14.55 -5.21
CA ASP A 126 -5.21 16.00 -5.21
C ASP A 126 -4.18 16.59 -4.23
N ALA A 127 -2.92 16.45 -4.64
CA ALA A 127 -1.72 16.71 -3.86
C ALA A 127 -0.52 16.97 -4.78
N CYS A 128 0.45 17.75 -4.28
CA CYS A 128 1.65 18.14 -5.02
C CYS A 128 2.53 16.94 -5.40
N LEU A 129 3.18 16.99 -6.57
CA LEU A 129 4.27 16.11 -6.98
C LEU A 129 3.89 14.61 -7.06
N MET A 130 2.60 14.27 -7.21
CA MET A 130 2.12 12.89 -7.15
C MET A 130 2.13 12.16 -8.50
N ALA A 131 2.21 12.87 -9.63
CA ALA A 131 2.38 12.26 -10.95
C ALA A 131 3.85 11.89 -11.21
N MET A 132 4.33 10.90 -10.45
CA MET A 132 5.65 10.31 -10.63
C MET A 132 5.52 8.86 -11.08
N SER A 133 6.48 8.39 -11.88
CA SER A 133 6.58 7.00 -12.28
C SER A 133 6.69 6.05 -11.08
N GLU A 134 7.41 6.45 -10.04
CA GLU A 134 7.53 5.69 -8.78
C GLU A 134 6.20 5.56 -8.07
N VAL A 135 5.46 6.66 -7.95
CA VAL A 135 4.13 6.69 -7.31
C VAL A 135 3.14 5.84 -8.09
N ALA A 136 3.04 6.04 -9.40
CA ALA A 136 2.15 5.28 -10.26
C ALA A 136 2.48 3.77 -10.18
N TYR A 137 3.76 3.40 -10.16
CA TYR A 137 4.13 1.99 -10.08
C TYR A 137 3.75 1.39 -8.73
N GLU A 138 4.04 2.06 -7.61
CA GLU A 138 3.72 1.57 -6.27
C GLU A 138 2.20 1.33 -6.10
N LEU A 139 1.36 2.20 -6.67
CA LEU A 139 -0.10 2.15 -6.54
C LEU A 139 -0.82 1.19 -7.50
N ARG A 140 -0.13 0.65 -8.52
CA ARG A 140 -0.71 -0.11 -9.64
C ARG A 140 -1.59 -1.31 -9.28
N ASN A 141 -1.34 -1.88 -8.11
CA ASN A 141 -2.05 -3.05 -7.63
C ASN A 141 -3.36 -2.66 -6.91
N GLY A 142 -3.46 -1.45 -6.37
CA GLY A 142 -4.62 -0.98 -5.62
C GLY A 142 -5.61 -0.12 -6.41
N ALA A 143 -5.17 0.47 -7.54
CA ALA A 143 -6.00 1.30 -8.40
C ALA A 143 -5.82 0.98 -9.90
N ASP A 144 -6.75 1.44 -10.74
CA ASP A 144 -6.70 1.26 -12.20
C ASP A 144 -6.27 2.53 -12.95
N PHE A 145 -6.75 3.71 -12.53
CA PHE A 145 -6.28 5.00 -13.05
C PHE A 145 -5.79 5.91 -11.93
N LEU A 146 -4.78 6.73 -12.22
CA LEU A 146 -4.26 7.77 -11.34
C LEU A 146 -4.39 9.13 -12.03
N LEU A 147 -5.18 10.04 -11.43
CA LEU A 147 -5.16 11.48 -11.73
C LEU A 147 -4.24 12.16 -10.72
N ALA A 148 -3.26 12.93 -11.17
CA ALA A 148 -2.30 13.59 -10.29
C ALA A 148 -1.56 14.74 -10.99
N SER A 149 -0.85 15.56 -10.20
CA SER A 149 0.00 16.65 -10.70
C SER A 149 1.49 16.29 -10.69
N GLU A 150 2.22 16.65 -11.74
CA GLU A 150 3.68 16.47 -11.83
C GLU A 150 4.41 17.44 -10.92
N SER A 151 3.93 18.69 -10.85
CA SER A 151 4.50 19.80 -10.09
C SER A 151 3.73 20.04 -8.79
N TRP A 152 4.04 21.16 -8.15
CA TRP A 152 3.14 21.76 -7.18
C TRP A 152 1.78 22.01 -7.81
N SER A 153 0.76 21.66 -7.05
CA SER A 153 -0.63 21.88 -7.42
C SER A 153 -1.33 22.47 -6.23
N TRP A 154 -2.18 23.45 -6.50
CA TRP A 154 -3.15 23.91 -5.53
C TRP A 154 -4.49 23.37 -5.96
N THR A 155 -5.18 22.73 -5.01
CA THR A 155 -6.50 22.18 -5.24
C THR A 155 -7.47 23.27 -5.69
N ALA A 156 -8.06 23.10 -6.88
CA ALA A 156 -9.06 24.03 -7.42
C ALA A 156 -10.48 23.78 -6.85
N PHE A 157 -10.65 22.69 -6.11
CA PHE A 157 -11.90 22.21 -5.52
C PHE A 157 -13.14 22.16 -6.46
N PRO A 158 -13.06 21.74 -7.75
CA PRO A 158 -14.23 21.65 -8.63
C PRO A 158 -15.06 20.37 -8.38
N TYR A 159 -15.15 19.92 -7.12
CA TYR A 159 -15.76 18.64 -6.73
C TYR A 159 -17.24 18.52 -7.05
N ASP A 160 -17.99 19.63 -7.03
CA ASP A 160 -19.40 19.63 -7.46
C ASP A 160 -19.51 19.21 -8.93
N GLN A 161 -18.64 19.74 -9.79
CA GLN A 161 -18.58 19.41 -11.21
C GLN A 161 -18.05 17.99 -11.43
N HIS A 162 -17.03 17.58 -10.68
CA HIS A 162 -16.52 16.20 -10.70
C HIS A 162 -17.61 15.17 -10.41
N ILE A 163 -18.40 15.38 -9.35
CA ILE A 163 -19.48 14.47 -8.96
C ILE A 163 -20.59 14.46 -10.03
N ALA A 164 -20.94 15.63 -10.57
CA ALA A 164 -21.96 15.74 -11.63
C ALA A 164 -21.56 14.98 -12.91
N ASP A 165 -20.32 15.18 -13.38
CA ASP A 165 -19.82 14.51 -14.58
C ASP A 165 -19.67 13.00 -14.38
N ALA A 166 -19.22 12.58 -13.20
CA ALA A 166 -19.16 11.16 -12.86
C ALA A 166 -20.56 10.51 -12.94
N GLY A 167 -21.58 11.15 -12.37
CA GLY A 167 -22.97 10.68 -12.45
C GLY A 167 -23.47 10.60 -13.89
N ALA A 168 -23.19 11.61 -14.72
CA ALA A 168 -23.61 11.65 -16.12
C ALA A 168 -22.93 10.54 -16.96
N ILE A 169 -21.62 10.33 -16.80
CA ILE A 169 -20.84 9.32 -17.53
C ILE A 169 -21.28 7.90 -17.13
N LEU A 170 -21.53 7.67 -15.84
CA LEU A 170 -22.05 6.38 -15.37
C LEU A 170 -23.46 6.11 -15.94
N ALA A 171 -24.33 7.12 -15.97
CA ALA A 171 -25.69 7.00 -16.51
C ALA A 171 -25.71 6.77 -18.03
N SER A 172 -24.69 7.19 -18.77
CA SER A 172 -24.60 6.96 -20.21
C SER A 172 -24.20 5.53 -20.58
N GLY A 173 -23.76 4.70 -19.63
CA GLY A 173 -23.29 3.35 -19.88
C GLY A 173 -21.95 3.29 -20.62
N ALA A 174 -21.04 4.23 -20.34
CA ALA A 174 -19.71 4.26 -20.96
C ALA A 174 -18.95 2.93 -20.74
N ALA A 175 -18.26 2.45 -21.78
CA ALA A 175 -17.55 1.16 -21.72
C ALA A 175 -16.33 1.16 -20.78
N ALA A 176 -15.67 2.30 -20.63
CA ALA A 176 -14.54 2.52 -19.73
C ALA A 176 -14.82 3.77 -18.86
N PRO A 177 -15.76 3.68 -17.91
CA PRO A 177 -16.28 4.84 -17.20
C PRO A 177 -15.18 5.53 -16.39
N ALA A 178 -14.30 4.80 -15.73
CA ALA A 178 -13.22 5.37 -14.92
C ALA A 178 -12.25 6.26 -15.72
N LYS A 179 -11.84 5.81 -16.92
CA LYS A 179 -11.03 6.60 -17.84
C LYS A 179 -11.75 7.89 -18.26
N ALA A 180 -13.00 7.77 -18.70
CA ALA A 180 -13.78 8.91 -19.14
C ALA A 180 -14.04 9.92 -18.00
N ILE A 181 -14.28 9.43 -16.78
CA ILE A 181 -14.42 10.25 -15.58
C ILE A 181 -13.10 10.96 -15.27
N GLY A 182 -11.96 10.26 -15.33
CA GLY A 182 -10.65 10.86 -15.14
C GLY A 182 -10.35 11.96 -16.17
N GLU A 183 -10.68 11.74 -17.44
CA GLU A 183 -10.51 12.74 -18.51
C GLU A 183 -11.41 13.97 -18.28
N ALA A 184 -12.64 13.77 -17.82
CA ALA A 184 -13.55 14.86 -17.45
C ALA A 184 -13.04 15.63 -16.22
N TRP A 185 -12.57 14.94 -15.18
CA TRP A 185 -12.03 15.56 -13.98
C TRP A 185 -10.76 16.36 -14.28
N LEU A 186 -9.85 15.82 -15.10
CA LEU A 186 -8.70 16.56 -15.60
C LEU A 186 -9.13 17.84 -16.31
N GLY A 187 -10.13 17.77 -17.20
CA GLY A 187 -10.67 18.95 -17.88
C GLY A 187 -11.26 19.99 -16.94
N ASN A 188 -11.92 19.56 -15.86
CA ASN A 188 -12.47 20.44 -14.83
C ASN A 188 -11.37 21.15 -14.03
N GLU A 189 -10.30 20.43 -13.65
CA GLU A 189 -9.12 21.02 -13.01
C GLU A 189 -8.47 22.07 -13.92
N VAL A 190 -8.23 21.70 -15.19
CA VAL A 190 -7.65 22.63 -16.17
C VAL A 190 -8.52 23.87 -16.34
N ALA A 191 -9.84 23.72 -16.43
CA ALA A 191 -10.76 24.85 -16.56
C ALA A 191 -10.69 25.77 -15.34
N ALA A 192 -10.74 25.21 -14.13
CA ALA A 192 -10.73 25.97 -12.88
C ALA A 192 -9.39 26.68 -12.67
N LEU A 193 -8.26 25.98 -12.85
CA LEU A 193 -6.92 26.56 -12.73
C LEU A 193 -6.63 27.60 -13.84
N SER A 194 -7.35 27.53 -14.96
CA SER A 194 -7.23 28.50 -16.05
C SER A 194 -8.03 29.78 -15.87
N GLU A 195 -8.95 29.85 -14.90
CA GLU A 195 -9.68 31.10 -14.59
C GLU A 195 -8.73 32.22 -14.17
N GLU A 196 -7.61 31.83 -13.56
CA GLU A 196 -6.55 32.73 -13.21
C GLU A 196 -5.53 32.89 -14.34
N ASP A 197 -5.32 34.14 -14.74
CA ASP A 197 -4.39 34.47 -15.81
C ASP A 197 -2.95 34.13 -15.40
N ASN A 198 -2.21 33.53 -16.33
CA ASN A 198 -0.79 33.20 -16.16
C ASN A 198 -0.44 32.27 -14.96
N TYR A 199 -1.40 31.54 -14.40
CA TYR A 199 -1.14 30.61 -13.30
C TYR A 199 -0.59 29.24 -13.81
N PRO A 200 0.56 28.75 -13.31
CA PRO A 200 1.15 27.51 -13.81
C PRO A 200 0.45 26.28 -13.21
N PHE A 201 0.27 25.25 -14.02
CA PHE A 201 -0.26 23.97 -13.55
C PHE A 201 0.23 22.80 -14.38
N THR A 202 0.13 21.60 -13.80
CA THR A 202 0.32 20.30 -14.46
C THR A 202 -0.75 19.35 -13.97
N VAL A 203 -1.38 18.58 -14.85
CA VAL A 203 -2.34 17.54 -14.47
C VAL A 203 -2.26 16.41 -15.49
N SER A 204 -2.11 15.17 -15.02
CA SER A 204 -2.01 13.99 -15.87
C SER A 204 -2.92 12.86 -15.38
N LEU A 205 -3.41 12.08 -16.33
CA LEU A 205 -4.17 10.86 -16.10
C LEU A 205 -3.35 9.66 -16.61
N THR A 206 -3.07 8.74 -15.71
CA THR A 206 -2.24 7.55 -15.95
C THR A 206 -3.06 6.26 -15.86
N ASP A 207 -2.93 5.39 -16.86
CA ASP A 207 -3.43 4.01 -16.84
C ASP A 207 -2.44 3.11 -16.10
N LEU A 208 -2.78 2.75 -14.86
CA LEU A 208 -1.90 1.99 -13.98
C LEU A 208 -1.69 0.54 -14.46
N SER A 209 -2.56 0.02 -15.33
CA SER A 209 -2.37 -1.31 -15.92
C SER A 209 -1.18 -1.39 -16.87
N LYS A 210 -0.69 -0.23 -17.37
CA LYS A 210 0.45 -0.11 -18.30
C LYS A 210 1.79 0.04 -17.60
N MET A 211 1.78 0.36 -16.31
CA MET A 211 2.97 0.56 -15.50
C MET A 211 3.98 -0.62 -15.54
N PRO A 212 3.58 -1.91 -15.59
CA PRO A 212 4.53 -3.01 -15.81
C PRO A 212 5.34 -2.90 -17.11
N SER A 213 4.71 -2.48 -18.21
CA SER A 213 5.39 -2.27 -19.49
C SER A 213 6.34 -1.07 -19.44
N LEU A 214 5.94 0.01 -18.77
CA LEU A 214 6.78 1.19 -18.59
C LEU A 214 8.02 0.87 -17.75
N ILE A 215 7.88 0.18 -16.61
CA ILE A 215 9.04 -0.24 -15.80
C ILE A 215 9.93 -1.21 -16.57
N ALA A 216 9.39 -2.13 -17.36
CA ALA A 216 10.21 -3.00 -18.21
C ALA A 216 11.05 -2.19 -19.23
N ALA A 217 10.51 -1.09 -19.77
CA ALA A 217 11.25 -0.21 -20.66
C ALA A 217 12.31 0.62 -19.90
N GLN A 218 11.98 1.15 -18.71
CA GLN A 218 12.94 1.83 -17.85
C GLN A 218 14.09 0.92 -17.44
N ASN A 219 13.80 -0.35 -17.15
CA ASN A 219 14.82 -1.35 -16.81
C ASN A 219 15.80 -1.57 -17.96
N GLN A 220 15.30 -1.66 -19.19
CA GLN A 220 16.15 -1.78 -20.38
C GLN A 220 17.02 -0.53 -20.57
N LEU A 221 16.49 0.67 -20.28
CA LEU A 221 17.27 1.91 -20.32
C LEU A 221 18.35 1.93 -19.25
N ALA A 222 18.00 1.59 -18.01
CA ALA A 222 18.94 1.50 -16.90
C ALA A 222 20.08 0.51 -17.18
N ASP A 223 19.76 -0.68 -17.68
CA ASP A 223 20.78 -1.68 -18.04
C ASP A 223 21.69 -1.22 -19.19
N ALA A 224 21.13 -0.53 -20.21
CA ALA A 224 21.92 0.03 -21.30
C ALA A 224 22.87 1.14 -20.82
N LEU A 225 22.41 2.01 -19.92
CA LEU A 225 23.22 3.07 -19.31
C LEU A 225 24.31 2.51 -18.38
N ILE A 226 23.98 1.51 -17.54
CA ILE A 226 24.98 0.80 -16.71
C ILE A 226 26.06 0.16 -17.60
N THR A 227 25.66 -0.46 -18.71
CA THR A 227 26.61 -1.03 -19.67
C THR A 227 27.50 0.06 -20.29
N ALA A 228 26.94 1.22 -20.64
CA ALA A 228 27.71 2.36 -21.17
C ALA A 228 28.74 2.87 -20.15
N PHE A 229 28.36 2.93 -18.88
CA PHE A 229 29.23 3.26 -17.76
C PHE A 229 30.41 2.30 -17.61
N ASP A 230 30.18 0.99 -17.79
CA ASP A 230 31.23 -0.04 -17.72
C ASP A 230 32.21 0.06 -18.91
N VAL A 231 31.76 0.58 -20.05
CA VAL A 231 32.60 0.83 -21.23
C VAL A 231 33.41 2.12 -21.08
N ASN A 232 32.78 3.21 -20.66
CA ASN A 232 33.43 4.51 -20.50
C ASN A 232 32.71 5.36 -19.45
N ASP A 233 33.19 5.29 -18.20
CA ASP A 233 32.57 5.96 -17.06
C ASP A 233 32.48 7.48 -17.24
N ALA A 234 33.62 8.12 -17.55
CA ALA A 234 33.71 9.57 -17.62
C ALA A 234 32.83 10.16 -18.73
N GLN A 235 32.82 9.53 -19.91
CA GLN A 235 31.99 10.01 -21.02
C GLN A 235 30.50 9.77 -20.77
N THR A 236 30.14 8.62 -20.21
CA THR A 236 28.74 8.29 -19.91
C THR A 236 28.19 9.23 -18.84
N ARG A 237 28.99 9.52 -17.81
CA ARG A 237 28.66 10.51 -16.78
C ARG A 237 28.40 11.89 -17.37
N GLN A 238 29.33 12.41 -18.18
CA GLN A 238 29.17 13.70 -18.83
C GLN A 238 27.89 13.75 -19.69
N ARG A 239 27.60 12.68 -20.44
CA ARG A 239 26.39 12.60 -21.26
C ARG A 239 25.11 12.56 -20.44
N MET A 240 25.12 11.91 -19.28
CA MET A 240 23.97 11.93 -18.36
C MET A 240 23.78 13.32 -17.75
N ASP A 241 24.85 13.99 -17.35
CA ASP A 241 24.79 15.37 -16.84
C ASP A 241 24.27 16.32 -17.92
N ASP A 242 24.78 16.20 -19.15
CA ASP A 242 24.33 16.99 -20.30
C ASP A 242 22.86 16.71 -20.65
N ALA A 243 22.38 15.48 -20.44
CA ALA A 243 20.98 15.13 -20.66
C ALA A 243 20.08 15.71 -19.57
N PHE A 244 20.51 15.63 -18.31
CA PHE A 244 19.82 16.21 -17.16
C PHE A 244 19.65 17.73 -17.30
N VAL A 245 20.70 18.46 -17.68
CA VAL A 245 20.67 19.94 -17.84
C VAL A 245 19.58 20.42 -18.81
N VAL A 246 19.23 19.61 -19.81
CA VAL A 246 18.22 19.95 -20.83
C VAL A 246 16.88 19.24 -20.61
N THR A 247 16.76 18.49 -19.52
CA THR A 247 15.52 17.82 -19.13
C THR A 247 14.64 18.80 -18.37
N GLU A 248 13.35 18.84 -18.69
CA GLU A 248 12.40 19.66 -17.95
C GLU A 248 12.12 19.05 -16.57
N CYS A 249 12.32 19.84 -15.52
CA CYS A 249 12.05 19.45 -14.14
C CYS A 249 10.91 20.28 -13.54
N VAL A 250 10.47 19.87 -12.36
CA VAL A 250 9.49 20.60 -11.54
C VAL A 250 10.13 21.01 -10.22
N ASP A 251 9.57 22.00 -9.53
CA ASP A 251 10.05 22.44 -8.21
C ASP A 251 9.79 21.35 -7.14
N SER A 252 10.79 20.47 -7.00
CA SER A 252 10.81 19.29 -6.16
C SER A 252 11.45 19.52 -4.80
N ASN A 253 12.15 20.66 -4.65
CA ASN A 253 12.87 21.05 -3.45
C ASN A 253 12.21 22.21 -2.68
N GLN A 254 11.10 22.75 -3.20
CA GLN A 254 10.31 23.81 -2.58
C GLN A 254 10.99 25.18 -2.54
N SER A 255 11.87 25.44 -3.49
CA SER A 255 12.59 26.72 -3.56
C SER A 255 11.77 27.83 -4.22
N GLY A 256 10.65 27.49 -4.86
CA GLY A 256 9.89 28.37 -5.74
C GLY A 256 10.51 28.52 -7.13
N ARG A 257 11.68 27.91 -7.38
CA ARG A 257 12.41 27.96 -8.64
C ARG A 257 12.51 26.55 -9.20
N ILE A 258 12.48 26.45 -10.52
CA ILE A 258 12.87 25.22 -11.22
C ILE A 258 14.36 25.36 -11.54
N GLU A 259 15.20 24.72 -10.74
CA GLU A 259 16.65 24.84 -10.85
C GLU A 259 17.25 23.54 -11.35
N HIS A 260 17.69 23.50 -12.61
CA HIS A 260 18.50 22.38 -13.12
C HIS A 260 19.81 22.85 -13.79
N ASP A 261 20.00 24.16 -13.95
CA ASP A 261 21.14 24.78 -14.63
C ASP A 261 21.79 25.93 -13.85
N ALA A 262 21.10 26.54 -12.87
CA ALA A 262 21.52 27.84 -12.33
C ALA A 262 22.60 27.75 -11.24
N ILE A 263 22.53 26.79 -10.30
CA ILE A 263 23.42 26.70 -9.14
C ILE A 263 23.65 25.24 -8.76
N ILE A 264 24.91 24.76 -8.82
CA ILE A 264 25.25 23.42 -8.34
C ILE A 264 24.97 23.33 -6.84
N GLY A 265 24.18 22.34 -6.44
CA GLY A 265 23.72 22.10 -5.07
C GLY A 265 22.27 22.49 -4.82
N TRP A 266 21.54 23.05 -5.76
CA TRP A 266 20.12 23.38 -5.57
C TRP A 266 19.23 22.73 -6.62
N GLU A 267 19.71 21.67 -7.25
CA GLU A 267 19.02 21.06 -8.37
C GLU A 267 17.70 20.38 -7.97
N ASP A 268 16.69 20.59 -8.81
CA ASP A 268 15.47 19.82 -8.82
C ASP A 268 15.69 18.44 -9.40
N ASN A 269 15.25 17.44 -8.67
CA ASN A 269 15.53 16.04 -8.96
C ASN A 269 14.28 15.27 -9.36
N TYR A 270 13.12 15.92 -9.48
CA TYR A 270 11.93 15.33 -10.08
C TYR A 270 11.80 15.92 -11.49
N CYS A 271 12.11 15.12 -12.50
CA CYS A 271 12.11 15.59 -13.87
C CYS A 271 11.28 14.70 -14.77
N ASP A 272 10.76 15.29 -15.84
CA ASP A 272 9.87 14.63 -16.77
C ASP A 272 10.57 13.43 -17.44
N LEU A 273 9.94 12.26 -17.32
CA LEU A 273 10.52 11.01 -17.79
C LEU A 273 10.68 10.97 -19.32
N GLY A 274 9.70 11.52 -20.05
CA GLY A 274 9.71 11.54 -21.51
C GLY A 274 10.74 12.53 -22.08
N ALA A 275 10.90 13.68 -21.44
CA ALA A 275 11.92 14.69 -21.72
C ALA A 275 13.31 14.12 -21.43
N PHE A 276 13.50 13.44 -20.29
CA PHE A 276 14.77 12.80 -19.96
C PHE A 276 15.13 11.73 -20.99
N ALA A 277 14.18 10.85 -21.35
CA ALA A 277 14.41 9.85 -22.38
C ALA A 277 14.75 10.50 -23.74
N THR A 278 14.12 11.61 -24.10
CA THR A 278 14.44 12.38 -25.32
C THR A 278 15.86 12.96 -25.26
N ALA A 279 16.24 13.56 -24.13
CA ALA A 279 17.56 14.11 -23.91
C ALA A 279 18.63 13.00 -23.99
N VAL A 280 18.40 11.85 -23.38
CA VAL A 280 19.28 10.68 -23.47
C VAL A 280 19.46 10.24 -24.93
N MET A 281 18.40 10.14 -25.73
CA MET A 281 18.51 9.81 -27.15
C MET A 281 19.43 10.78 -27.91
N GLN A 282 19.36 12.07 -27.59
CA GLN A 282 20.18 13.10 -28.24
C GLN A 282 21.66 13.02 -27.80
N LYS A 283 21.92 12.93 -26.49
CA LYS A 283 23.29 12.93 -25.94
C LYS A 283 24.04 11.63 -26.19
N PHE A 284 23.32 10.53 -26.37
CA PHE A 284 23.87 9.21 -26.67
C PHE A 284 23.65 8.79 -28.13
N GLY A 285 23.51 9.73 -29.07
CA GLY A 285 23.15 9.43 -30.47
C GLY A 285 24.06 8.43 -31.22
N ASP A 286 25.29 8.23 -30.74
CA ASP A 286 26.25 7.23 -31.23
C ASP A 286 26.13 5.85 -30.56
N ASN A 287 25.40 5.74 -29.45
CA ASN A 287 25.14 4.50 -28.72
C ASN A 287 23.73 3.98 -29.03
N ALA A 288 23.62 3.16 -30.09
CA ALA A 288 22.36 2.61 -30.57
C ALA A 288 21.57 1.85 -29.49
N SER A 289 22.25 1.19 -28.53
CA SER A 289 21.58 0.45 -27.46
C SER A 289 20.86 1.37 -26.47
N VAL A 290 21.51 2.46 -26.05
CA VAL A 290 20.93 3.48 -25.17
C VAL A 290 19.80 4.22 -25.88
N VAL A 291 20.00 4.62 -27.14
CA VAL A 291 18.98 5.31 -27.95
C VAL A 291 17.72 4.45 -28.11
N LEU A 292 17.88 3.16 -28.45
CA LEU A 292 16.74 2.25 -28.60
C LEU A 292 16.00 2.05 -27.27
N ALA A 293 16.72 1.91 -26.16
CA ALA A 293 16.11 1.74 -24.85
C ALA A 293 15.34 2.99 -24.41
N ALA A 294 15.90 4.18 -24.62
CA ALA A 294 15.23 5.45 -24.35
C ALA A 294 13.98 5.65 -25.23
N GLN A 295 14.04 5.26 -26.51
CA GLN A 295 12.87 5.27 -27.39
C GLN A 295 11.75 4.35 -26.88
N LYS A 296 12.09 3.17 -26.32
CA LYS A 296 11.09 2.27 -25.72
C LYS A 296 10.42 2.89 -24.49
N VAL A 297 11.18 3.62 -23.66
CA VAL A 297 10.60 4.36 -22.52
C VAL A 297 9.55 5.35 -23.03
N ARG A 298 9.88 6.15 -24.06
CA ARG A 298 8.92 7.11 -24.63
C ARG A 298 7.67 6.45 -25.21
N THR A 299 7.84 5.33 -25.93
CA THR A 299 6.69 4.59 -26.48
C THR A 299 5.81 4.02 -25.36
N ALA A 300 6.40 3.37 -24.36
CA ALA A 300 5.64 2.83 -23.23
C ALA A 300 4.96 3.94 -22.42
N LEU A 301 5.61 5.09 -22.24
CA LEU A 301 5.05 6.23 -21.53
C LEU A 301 3.84 6.81 -22.25
N ALA A 302 3.91 6.98 -23.58
CA ALA A 302 2.80 7.47 -24.39
C ALA A 302 1.57 6.52 -24.39
N GLU A 303 1.76 5.23 -24.12
CA GLU A 303 0.66 4.27 -23.90
C GLU A 303 0.14 4.30 -22.46
N THR A 304 0.93 4.79 -21.52
CA THR A 304 0.66 4.78 -20.07
C THR A 304 -0.06 6.05 -19.63
N VAL A 305 0.36 7.22 -20.10
CA VAL A 305 -0.29 8.51 -19.83
C VAL A 305 -1.38 8.74 -20.87
N VAL A 306 -2.63 8.66 -20.45
CA VAL A 306 -3.79 8.70 -21.35
C VAL A 306 -4.27 10.14 -21.60
N ALA A 307 -3.97 11.08 -20.71
CA ALA A 307 -4.17 12.50 -20.89
C ALA A 307 -3.13 13.27 -20.06
N ASN A 308 -2.65 14.40 -20.60
CA ASN A 308 -1.70 15.28 -19.93
C ASN A 308 -1.96 16.72 -20.34
N GLU A 309 -2.05 17.62 -19.38
CA GLU A 309 -2.23 19.05 -19.60
C GLU A 309 -1.31 19.84 -18.68
N PHE A 310 -0.67 20.87 -19.21
CA PHE A 310 0.18 21.76 -18.43
C PHE A 310 0.18 23.17 -18.99
N ARG A 311 0.49 24.14 -18.13
CA ARG A 311 0.62 25.54 -18.50
C ARG A 311 1.81 26.14 -17.77
N SER A 312 2.69 26.79 -18.52
CA SER A 312 3.74 27.66 -17.95
C SER A 312 3.11 28.92 -17.35
N GLY A 313 3.74 29.50 -16.34
CA GLY A 313 3.16 30.65 -15.64
C GLY A 313 3.98 31.11 -14.45
N ILE A 314 3.39 31.94 -13.61
CA ILE A 314 4.00 32.44 -12.37
C ILE A 314 3.14 31.96 -11.18
N PRO A 315 3.67 31.15 -10.27
CA PRO A 315 2.94 30.70 -9.09
C PRO A 315 2.75 31.87 -8.11
N HIS A 316 1.59 31.95 -7.46
CA HIS A 316 1.25 33.07 -6.56
C HIS A 316 2.20 33.24 -5.39
N THR A 317 2.60 32.12 -4.81
CA THR A 317 3.50 32.07 -3.66
C THR A 317 4.89 32.59 -4.02
N TYR A 318 5.28 32.54 -5.30
CA TYR A 318 6.60 32.96 -5.80
C TYR A 318 6.45 33.86 -7.03
N SER A 319 5.77 34.99 -6.84
CA SER A 319 5.34 35.92 -7.89
C SER A 319 6.46 36.55 -8.74
N GLU A 320 7.72 36.34 -8.40
CA GLU A 320 8.89 36.81 -9.17
C GLU A 320 9.55 35.70 -10.03
N LEU A 321 9.07 34.46 -9.97
CA LEU A 321 9.75 33.27 -10.48
C LEU A 321 8.88 32.47 -11.46
N PRO A 322 9.05 32.65 -12.78
CA PRO A 322 8.24 31.93 -13.75
C PRO A 322 8.65 30.45 -13.84
N TRP A 323 7.66 29.58 -13.87
CA TRP A 323 7.79 28.17 -14.22
C TRP A 323 7.55 28.00 -15.72
N ASN A 324 8.57 27.52 -16.43
CA ASN A 324 8.55 27.39 -17.88
C ASN A 324 8.75 25.94 -18.27
N TRP A 325 7.73 25.39 -18.92
CA TRP A 325 7.69 24.05 -19.48
C TRP A 325 7.24 24.11 -20.93
N SER A 326 7.83 23.27 -21.76
CA SER A 326 7.53 23.18 -23.19
C SER A 326 7.11 21.78 -23.62
N ASN A 327 7.45 20.74 -22.84
CA ASN A 327 7.25 19.37 -23.24
C ASN A 327 7.20 18.40 -22.05
N LEU A 328 6.33 18.67 -21.06
CA LEU A 328 5.99 17.68 -20.03
C LEU A 328 5.16 16.55 -20.64
N THR A 329 5.40 15.33 -20.18
CA THR A 329 4.83 14.09 -20.72
C THR A 329 3.94 13.36 -19.71
N GLY A 330 3.69 13.96 -18.55
CA GLY A 330 2.67 13.55 -17.59
C GLY A 330 3.18 12.66 -16.46
N LEU A 331 4.45 12.25 -16.46
CA LEU A 331 5.05 11.56 -15.33
C LEU A 331 6.50 12.00 -15.14
N THR A 332 6.80 12.46 -13.94
CA THR A 332 8.19 12.70 -13.52
C THR A 332 8.85 11.42 -13.01
N ILE A 333 10.17 11.45 -12.86
CA ILE A 333 10.99 10.40 -12.28
C ILE A 333 12.10 11.01 -11.42
N TYR A 334 12.54 10.29 -10.38
CA TYR A 334 13.63 10.75 -9.53
C TYR A 334 15.00 10.65 -10.22
N LEU A 335 15.67 11.79 -10.36
CA LEU A 335 16.96 11.98 -11.03
C LEU A 335 17.92 12.86 -10.22
N PRO A 336 18.46 12.37 -9.09
CA PRO A 336 19.50 13.05 -8.33
C PRO A 336 20.84 12.96 -9.07
N LEU A 337 20.97 13.68 -10.19
CA LEU A 337 22.17 13.79 -11.00
C LEU A 337 22.83 15.13 -10.70
N ARG A 338 24.17 15.22 -10.78
CA ARG A 338 25.00 16.38 -10.40
C ARG A 338 24.98 16.74 -8.91
N GLN A 339 23.87 16.51 -8.21
CA GLN A 339 23.73 16.66 -6.76
C GLN A 339 23.24 15.37 -6.11
N ASP A 340 23.99 14.92 -5.09
CA ASP A 340 23.56 13.79 -4.26
C ASP A 340 22.55 14.28 -3.21
N ASP A 341 21.28 14.09 -3.52
CA ASP A 341 20.17 14.52 -2.68
C ASP A 341 19.91 13.52 -1.53
N TRP A 342 19.55 14.06 -0.36
CA TRP A 342 19.29 13.30 0.86
C TRP A 342 18.14 12.29 0.68
N LYS A 343 17.18 12.56 -0.21
CA LYS A 343 16.07 11.63 -0.49
C LYS A 343 16.58 10.31 -1.06
N ARG A 344 17.74 10.26 -1.74
CA ARG A 344 18.29 9.03 -2.34
C ARG A 344 18.49 7.90 -1.33
N ARG A 345 18.67 8.20 -0.04
CA ARG A 345 18.74 7.20 1.04
C ARG A 345 17.45 6.40 1.21
N TYR A 346 16.30 6.96 0.81
CA TYR A 346 15.00 6.32 0.86
C TYR A 346 14.67 5.55 -0.42
N TYR A 347 15.45 5.69 -1.49
CA TYR A 347 15.19 5.00 -2.76
C TYR A 347 15.63 3.54 -2.70
N ASN A 348 14.90 2.74 -1.92
CA ASN A 348 15.15 1.31 -1.71
C ASN A 348 13.84 0.57 -1.37
N ASP A 349 13.94 -0.75 -1.27
CA ASP A 349 12.82 -1.68 -1.07
C ASP A 349 12.08 -1.54 0.27
N LEU A 350 12.64 -0.76 1.19
CA LEU A 350 12.02 -0.52 2.49
C LEU A 350 10.99 0.63 2.47
N PHE A 351 11.23 1.65 1.64
CA PHE A 351 10.35 2.83 1.56
C PHE A 351 9.60 2.94 0.23
N LEU A 352 10.12 2.27 -0.80
CA LEU A 352 9.45 2.09 -2.08
C LEU A 352 9.51 0.59 -2.42
N PRO A 353 8.65 -0.26 -1.83
CA PRO A 353 8.73 -1.71 -1.98
C PRO A 353 8.79 -2.21 -3.41
N SER A 354 8.10 -1.53 -4.33
CA SER A 354 8.11 -1.89 -5.74
C SER A 354 9.40 -1.51 -6.49
N SER A 355 10.32 -0.78 -5.84
CA SER A 355 11.65 -0.47 -6.40
C SER A 355 12.49 -1.70 -6.69
N VAL A 356 12.22 -2.85 -6.06
CA VAL A 356 12.89 -4.14 -6.37
C VAL A 356 12.64 -4.63 -7.79
N ASP A 357 11.50 -4.26 -8.37
CA ASP A 357 11.14 -4.61 -9.75
C ASP A 357 11.83 -3.66 -10.75
N SER A 358 12.40 -2.55 -10.27
CA SER A 358 13.05 -1.52 -11.06
C SER A 358 14.58 -1.62 -10.98
N ARG A 359 15.23 -1.37 -12.11
CA ARG A 359 16.69 -1.24 -12.24
C ARG A 359 17.15 0.21 -12.05
N TRP A 360 16.22 1.15 -11.83
CA TRP A 360 16.56 2.57 -11.70
C TRP A 360 17.44 2.86 -10.48
N GLY A 361 17.13 2.26 -9.32
CA GLY A 361 17.98 2.39 -8.12
C GLY A 361 19.40 1.85 -8.34
N ALA A 362 19.55 0.80 -9.15
CA ALA A 362 20.86 0.28 -9.54
C ALA A 362 21.61 1.23 -10.48
N LEU A 363 20.91 1.88 -11.43
CA LEU A 363 21.50 2.94 -12.27
C LEU A 363 21.97 4.12 -11.41
N LEU A 364 21.14 4.61 -10.49
CA LEU A 364 21.51 5.71 -9.58
C LEU A 364 22.72 5.33 -8.72
N THR A 365 22.76 4.09 -8.20
CA THR A 365 23.92 3.56 -7.48
C THR A 365 25.17 3.53 -8.35
N ARG A 366 25.05 3.10 -9.62
CA ARG A 366 26.16 3.07 -10.57
C ARG A 366 26.65 4.47 -10.94
N TYR A 367 25.74 5.43 -11.11
CA TYR A 367 26.09 6.82 -11.33
C TYR A 367 26.92 7.35 -10.16
N TRP A 368 26.48 7.18 -8.91
CA TRP A 368 27.21 7.70 -7.74
C TRP A 368 28.45 6.89 -7.32
N GLN A 369 28.74 5.77 -8.00
CA GLN A 369 29.90 4.94 -7.70
C GLN A 369 31.22 5.72 -7.93
N GLY A 370 32.07 5.77 -6.91
CA GLY A 370 33.38 6.40 -6.99
C GLY A 370 33.37 7.94 -6.91
N VAL A 371 32.19 8.56 -6.80
CA VAL A 371 32.05 9.99 -6.50
C VAL A 371 32.11 10.18 -4.99
N SER A 372 32.99 11.05 -4.50
CA SER A 372 32.99 11.42 -3.08
C SER A 372 31.64 12.07 -2.76
N GLN A 373 30.87 11.48 -1.85
CA GLN A 373 29.61 12.07 -1.43
C GLN A 373 29.86 13.52 -0.95
N PRO A 374 28.99 14.48 -1.33
CA PRO A 374 29.15 15.84 -0.87
C PRO A 374 29.20 15.87 0.65
N ASP A 375 30.09 16.70 1.20
CA ASP A 375 30.13 16.98 2.63
C ASP A 375 28.73 17.52 3.02
N PRO A 376 27.98 16.81 3.88
CA PRO A 376 26.62 17.21 4.22
C PRO A 376 26.59 18.53 5.01
N THR A 377 27.75 19.12 5.34
CA THR A 377 27.95 20.45 5.96
C THR A 377 28.33 21.55 4.96
N ALA A 378 28.68 21.24 3.71
CA ALA A 378 29.13 22.22 2.71
C ALA A 378 27.98 23.00 2.03
N HIS A 379 26.75 22.78 2.46
CA HIS A 379 25.57 23.47 1.94
C HIS A 379 25.28 24.74 2.75
N PRO A 380 25.09 25.91 2.12
CA PRO A 380 24.68 27.12 2.80
C PRO A 380 23.18 27.08 3.13
N ASP A 381 22.78 26.18 4.03
CA ASP A 381 21.56 26.34 4.83
C ASP A 381 21.99 26.79 6.24
N PRO A 382 21.46 27.91 6.80
CA PRO A 382 21.94 28.52 8.04
C PRO A 382 21.84 27.68 9.33
N SER A 383 21.48 26.40 9.26
CA SER A 383 21.08 25.62 10.44
C SER A 383 21.80 24.29 10.68
N CYS A 384 22.73 23.82 9.84
CA CYS A 384 23.49 22.59 10.14
C CYS A 384 24.53 22.86 11.26
N PRO A 385 24.41 22.27 12.47
CA PRO A 385 25.40 22.48 13.52
C PRO A 385 26.72 21.76 13.20
N GLU A 386 27.84 22.35 13.65
CA GLU A 386 29.23 21.91 13.41
C GLU A 386 29.54 20.44 13.81
N THR A 387 28.64 19.75 14.50
CA THR A 387 28.75 18.31 14.84
C THR A 387 28.27 17.35 13.75
N GLY A 388 28.13 17.84 12.52
CA GLY A 388 27.93 17.01 11.33
C GLY A 388 26.47 16.68 11.06
N CYS A 389 26.06 16.93 9.82
CA CYS A 389 24.81 16.43 9.25
C CYS A 389 24.86 14.89 8.99
N GLY A 390 25.72 14.16 9.72
CA GLY A 390 25.64 12.72 9.86
C GLY A 390 24.40 12.40 10.68
N MET A 391 23.26 12.25 10.00
CA MET A 391 22.10 11.61 10.58
C MET A 391 22.57 10.30 11.20
N ALA A 392 22.34 10.12 12.50
CA ALA A 392 22.38 8.79 13.09
C ALA A 392 21.60 7.86 12.15
N PRO A 393 22.11 6.65 11.84
CA PRO A 393 21.40 5.73 10.96
C PRO A 393 19.95 5.69 11.40
N ALA A 394 19.04 6.00 10.45
CA ALA A 394 17.61 5.91 10.71
C ALA A 394 17.36 4.58 11.42
N PRO A 395 16.59 4.55 12.52
CA PRO A 395 16.27 3.30 13.16
C PRO A 395 15.73 2.37 12.08
N LEU A 396 16.34 1.19 11.92
CA LEU A 396 15.99 0.24 10.85
C LEU A 396 14.46 0.16 10.79
N PRO A 397 13.82 0.63 9.71
CA PRO A 397 12.37 0.55 9.62
C PRO A 397 11.95 -0.90 9.77
N VAL A 398 10.81 -1.12 10.41
CA VAL A 398 10.24 -2.46 10.46
C VAL A 398 9.83 -2.81 9.02
N GLY A 399 10.50 -3.79 8.42
CA GLY A 399 10.20 -4.22 7.05
C GLY A 399 8.88 -4.97 6.94
N SER A 400 8.61 -5.52 5.77
CA SER A 400 7.34 -6.20 5.47
C SER A 400 7.07 -7.36 6.43
N ILE A 401 5.82 -7.44 6.89
CA ILE A 401 5.34 -8.52 7.75
C ILE A 401 4.64 -9.55 6.86
N LYS A 402 5.23 -10.73 6.74
CA LYS A 402 4.56 -11.86 6.10
C LYS A 402 3.76 -12.59 7.15
N VAL A 403 2.46 -12.72 6.96
CA VAL A 403 1.56 -13.46 7.86
C VAL A 403 0.86 -14.58 7.11
N VAL A 404 0.53 -15.65 7.82
CA VAL A 404 -0.32 -16.75 7.36
C VAL A 404 -1.32 -17.07 8.46
N ALA A 405 -2.59 -17.22 8.10
CA ALA A 405 -3.63 -17.75 8.97
C ALA A 405 -3.98 -19.19 8.57
N THR A 406 -4.01 -20.10 9.55
CA THR A 406 -4.34 -21.51 9.34
C THR A 406 -5.38 -21.98 10.35
N PRO A 407 -6.43 -22.69 9.91
CA PRO A 407 -7.38 -23.29 10.84
C PRO A 407 -6.73 -24.41 11.65
N HIS A 408 -7.08 -24.49 12.92
CA HIS A 408 -6.60 -25.49 13.88
C HIS A 408 -7.79 -26.04 14.70
N ASP A 409 -7.63 -27.15 15.41
CA ASP A 409 -8.74 -27.82 16.12
C ASP A 409 -9.43 -26.94 17.18
N SER A 410 -8.71 -25.96 17.71
CA SER A 410 -9.10 -25.08 18.82
C SER A 410 -9.26 -23.61 18.42
N GLY A 411 -9.19 -23.26 17.13
CA GLY A 411 -9.30 -21.88 16.66
C GLY A 411 -8.55 -21.64 15.36
N ILE A 412 -8.02 -20.43 15.19
CA ILE A 412 -7.18 -20.06 14.05
C ILE A 412 -5.77 -19.75 14.56
N GLN A 413 -4.76 -20.37 13.96
CA GLN A 413 -3.36 -20.11 14.25
C GLN A 413 -2.78 -19.15 13.23
N LEU A 414 -2.19 -18.07 13.72
CA LEU A 414 -1.38 -17.13 12.95
C LEU A 414 0.09 -17.47 13.08
N GLN A 415 0.80 -17.37 11.97
CA GLN A 415 2.26 -17.42 11.89
C GLN A 415 2.75 -16.20 11.13
N TRP A 416 3.75 -15.49 11.65
CA TRP A 416 4.33 -14.35 10.94
C TRP A 416 5.85 -14.25 11.04
N TRP A 417 6.42 -13.55 10.06
CA TRP A 417 7.84 -13.23 9.94
C TRP A 417 7.99 -11.71 9.74
N VAL A 418 9.01 -11.14 10.37
CA VAL A 418 9.37 -9.72 10.21
C VAL A 418 10.89 -9.58 10.10
N THR A 419 11.34 -8.63 9.26
CA THR A 419 12.77 -8.36 9.06
C THR A 419 13.03 -6.85 9.05
N PRO A 420 14.02 -6.34 9.81
CA PRO A 420 14.78 -7.03 10.84
C PRO A 420 13.95 -7.14 12.15
N ALA A 421 13.92 -8.31 12.78
CA ALA A 421 13.21 -8.49 14.05
C ALA A 421 13.73 -7.57 15.17
N SER A 422 14.99 -7.15 15.12
CA SER A 422 15.57 -6.20 16.08
C SER A 422 14.98 -4.80 16.00
N ALA A 423 14.23 -4.45 14.94
CA ALA A 423 13.55 -3.17 14.84
C ALA A 423 12.23 -3.12 15.62
N VAL A 424 11.69 -4.27 16.04
CA VAL A 424 10.33 -4.37 16.60
C VAL A 424 10.36 -4.43 18.13
N ALA A 425 9.49 -3.67 18.79
CA ALA A 425 9.20 -3.75 20.22
C ALA A 425 8.09 -4.76 20.56
N GLN A 426 7.00 -4.73 19.79
CA GLN A 426 5.82 -5.54 20.03
C GLN A 426 5.01 -5.76 18.74
N PHE A 427 4.10 -6.72 18.78
CA PHE A 427 3.12 -6.99 17.75
C PHE A 427 1.70 -6.88 18.29
N ASP A 428 0.84 -6.14 17.61
CA ASP A 428 -0.60 -6.13 17.82
C ASP A 428 -1.27 -7.01 16.76
N ILE A 429 -2.14 -7.91 17.22
CA ILE A 429 -2.92 -8.82 16.37
C ILE A 429 -4.34 -8.29 16.32
N GLN A 430 -4.77 -7.85 15.15
CA GLN A 430 -6.13 -7.44 14.89
C GLN A 430 -6.90 -8.55 14.16
N ARG A 431 -8.19 -8.65 14.45
CA ARG A 431 -9.11 -9.62 13.87
C ARG A 431 -10.40 -8.94 13.43
N VAL A 432 -10.93 -9.36 12.30
CA VAL A 432 -12.22 -8.90 11.79
C VAL A 432 -13.03 -10.08 11.25
N LEU A 433 -14.33 -10.12 11.56
CA LEU A 433 -15.26 -11.15 11.10
C LEU A 433 -15.73 -10.83 9.66
N LEU A 434 -15.77 -11.84 8.78
CA LEU A 434 -16.35 -11.69 7.45
C LEU A 434 -17.89 -11.89 7.44
N PRO A 435 -18.63 -11.12 6.61
CA PRO A 435 -18.16 -9.96 5.85
C PRO A 435 -17.77 -8.81 6.79
N LEU A 436 -16.77 -8.00 6.41
CA LEU A 436 -16.13 -6.98 7.26
C LEU A 436 -17.08 -5.83 7.63
N THR A 437 -18.08 -6.11 8.46
CA THR A 437 -19.13 -5.15 8.85
C THR A 437 -18.71 -4.25 10.00
N ASN A 438 -17.64 -4.61 10.70
CA ASN A 438 -17.13 -3.92 11.89
C ASN A 438 -15.64 -3.57 11.74
N ALA A 439 -15.17 -2.61 12.54
CA ALA A 439 -13.73 -2.34 12.66
C ALA A 439 -13.00 -3.59 13.19
N PRO A 440 -11.71 -3.79 12.85
CA PRO A 440 -10.92 -4.88 13.41
C PRO A 440 -10.78 -4.74 14.94
N ASP A 441 -11.05 -5.82 15.65
CA ASP A 441 -10.84 -5.92 17.09
C ASP A 441 -9.37 -6.27 17.37
N LEU A 442 -8.73 -5.59 18.32
CA LEU A 442 -7.44 -6.01 18.87
C LEU A 442 -7.65 -7.28 19.71
N VAL A 443 -7.08 -8.41 19.27
CA VAL A 443 -7.21 -9.70 19.95
C VAL A 443 -5.98 -10.09 20.78
N ALA A 444 -4.81 -9.53 20.47
CA ALA A 444 -3.61 -9.72 21.29
C ALA A 444 -2.56 -8.63 21.08
N THR A 445 -1.76 -8.39 22.11
CA THR A 445 -0.49 -7.64 22.04
C THR A 445 0.62 -8.56 22.53
N ILE A 446 1.66 -8.75 21.70
CA ILE A 446 2.71 -9.74 21.86
C ILE A 446 4.06 -9.02 21.88
N PRO A 447 4.73 -8.90 23.05
CA PRO A 447 6.07 -8.33 23.12
C PRO A 447 7.06 -9.11 22.24
N ASN A 448 7.98 -8.41 21.59
CA ASN A 448 9.00 -9.05 20.78
C ASN A 448 10.19 -9.53 21.65
N PRO A 449 10.44 -10.85 21.79
CA PRO A 449 11.64 -11.34 22.45
C PRO A 449 12.88 -11.10 21.57
N VAL A 450 13.75 -10.17 21.98
CA VAL A 450 15.04 -9.92 21.31
C VAL A 450 16.17 -10.66 22.05
N PRO A 451 17.01 -11.46 21.36
CA PRO A 451 16.97 -11.78 19.92
C PRO A 451 15.89 -12.83 19.59
N ALA A 452 15.21 -12.62 18.46
CA ALA A 452 14.14 -13.51 18.01
C ALA A 452 14.69 -14.89 17.57
N PRO A 453 14.00 -16.00 17.93
CA PRO A 453 14.41 -17.34 17.52
C PRO A 453 14.25 -17.58 16.00
N PRO A 454 14.89 -18.61 15.42
CA PRO A 454 14.86 -18.91 13.97
C PRO A 454 13.51 -19.53 13.49
N GLN A 455 12.39 -19.15 14.07
CA GLN A 455 11.05 -19.68 13.79
C GLN A 455 10.06 -18.53 13.63
N PRO A 456 8.94 -18.71 12.90
CA PRO A 456 7.88 -17.71 12.89
C PRO A 456 7.39 -17.42 14.30
N TYR A 457 6.94 -16.19 14.53
CA TYR A 457 6.10 -15.89 15.69
C TYR A 457 4.75 -16.58 15.51
N VAL A 458 4.15 -17.03 16.61
CA VAL A 458 2.91 -17.81 16.58
C VAL A 458 1.91 -17.23 17.57
N TYR A 459 0.66 -17.10 17.13
CA TYR A 459 -0.48 -16.73 17.96
C TYR A 459 -1.67 -17.64 17.63
N SER A 460 -2.41 -18.07 18.65
CA SER A 460 -3.62 -18.86 18.47
C SER A 460 -4.84 -18.09 18.96
N ASP A 461 -5.71 -17.72 18.03
CA ASP A 461 -6.99 -17.11 18.35
C ASP A 461 -7.99 -18.18 18.80
N ALA A 462 -7.99 -18.47 20.10
CA ALA A 462 -8.97 -19.35 20.74
C ALA A 462 -10.37 -18.72 20.85
N GLY A 463 -10.51 -17.42 20.59
CA GLY A 463 -11.79 -16.73 20.58
C GLY A 463 -12.55 -16.85 19.25
N ALA A 464 -11.94 -17.45 18.22
CA ALA A 464 -12.61 -17.70 16.96
C ALA A 464 -13.77 -18.70 17.14
N GLU A 465 -14.91 -18.40 16.54
CA GLU A 465 -16.09 -19.26 16.57
C GLU A 465 -16.13 -20.19 15.36
N ARG A 466 -16.60 -21.43 15.56
CA ARG A 466 -16.74 -22.41 14.48
C ARG A 466 -17.78 -21.95 13.44
N GLY A 467 -17.51 -22.27 12.18
CA GLY A 467 -18.33 -21.89 11.04
C GLY A 467 -18.17 -20.43 10.59
N LYS A 468 -17.31 -19.65 11.23
CA LYS A 468 -17.02 -18.26 10.86
C LYS A 468 -15.68 -18.13 10.14
N GLU A 469 -15.59 -17.14 9.26
CA GLU A 469 -14.36 -16.75 8.59
C GLU A 469 -13.86 -15.43 9.17
N TYR A 470 -12.60 -15.43 9.60
CA TYR A 470 -11.96 -14.26 10.18
C TYR A 470 -10.75 -13.87 9.35
N CYS A 471 -10.57 -12.57 9.14
CA CYS A 471 -9.34 -12.01 8.60
C CYS A 471 -8.52 -11.39 9.73
N TYR A 472 -7.21 -11.55 9.65
CA TYR A 472 -6.26 -11.10 10.66
C TYR A 472 -5.20 -10.21 10.05
N GLN A 473 -4.76 -9.22 10.81
CA GLN A 473 -3.63 -8.37 10.50
C GLN A 473 -2.67 -8.35 11.69
N VAL A 474 -1.38 -8.44 11.41
CA VAL A 474 -0.30 -8.29 12.37
C VAL A 474 0.32 -6.92 12.18
N ILE A 475 0.38 -6.14 13.26
CA ILE A 475 0.94 -4.79 13.29
C ILE A 475 2.16 -4.83 14.18
N ALA A 476 3.32 -4.43 13.69
CA ALA A 476 4.56 -4.38 14.47
C ALA A 476 4.88 -2.93 14.86
N THR A 477 5.08 -2.68 16.14
CA THR A 477 5.54 -1.38 16.65
C THR A 477 7.05 -1.34 16.72
N SER A 478 7.66 -0.27 16.20
CA SER A 478 9.10 -0.05 16.28
C SER A 478 9.61 0.11 17.73
N GLN A 479 10.85 -0.30 17.99
CA GLN A 479 11.57 0.00 19.24
C GLN A 479 11.71 1.49 19.53
N THR A 480 11.64 2.34 18.51
CA THR A 480 11.68 3.80 18.65
C THR A 480 10.31 4.45 18.82
N GLY A 481 9.23 3.64 18.87
CA GLY A 481 7.88 4.09 19.24
C GLY A 481 7.11 4.87 18.17
N GLY A 482 7.68 5.08 16.97
CA GLY A 482 7.07 5.90 15.91
C GLY A 482 6.53 5.12 14.70
N ALA A 483 7.26 4.12 14.19
CA ALA A 483 6.85 3.39 12.98
C ALA A 483 6.03 2.14 13.34
N LEU A 484 4.83 2.02 12.75
CA LEU A 484 4.04 0.79 12.69
C LEU A 484 4.24 0.15 11.31
N ALA A 485 4.66 -1.10 11.25
CA ALA A 485 4.59 -1.91 10.03
C ALA A 485 3.38 -2.83 10.12
N TYR A 486 2.77 -3.13 8.98
CA TYR A 486 1.53 -3.87 8.93
C TYR A 486 1.63 -5.02 7.95
N SER A 487 1.01 -6.14 8.28
CA SER A 487 0.82 -7.24 7.34
C SER A 487 -0.41 -6.99 6.44
N ASN A 488 -0.49 -7.71 5.32
CA ASN A 488 -1.77 -7.90 4.64
C ASN A 488 -2.77 -8.61 5.55
N PHE A 489 -4.06 -8.42 5.28
CA PHE A 489 -5.10 -9.25 5.86
C PHE A 489 -4.96 -10.68 5.33
N VAL A 490 -4.94 -11.65 6.24
CA VAL A 490 -5.03 -13.08 5.89
C VAL A 490 -6.26 -13.68 6.53
N CYS A 491 -7.07 -14.35 5.71
CA CYS A 491 -8.34 -14.90 6.15
C CYS A 491 -8.27 -16.41 6.29
N ALA A 492 -8.96 -16.93 7.31
CA ALA A 492 -9.14 -18.35 7.52
C ALA A 492 -10.52 -18.64 8.11
N SER A 493 -11.11 -19.75 7.69
CA SER A 493 -12.38 -20.25 8.21
C SER A 493 -12.15 -21.26 9.32
N PHE A 494 -12.69 -21.00 10.51
CA PHE A 494 -12.65 -22.00 11.56
C PHE A 494 -13.72 -23.05 11.28
N ALA A 495 -13.30 -24.18 10.71
CA ALA A 495 -14.22 -25.20 10.24
C ALA A 495 -15.16 -25.74 11.34
N MET A 496 -16.43 -25.96 10.95
CA MET A 496 -17.33 -26.80 11.74
C MET A 496 -16.73 -28.21 11.81
N PRO A 497 -16.89 -28.93 12.95
CA PRO A 497 -16.49 -30.33 13.01
C PRO A 497 -17.27 -31.08 11.94
N SER A 498 -16.59 -31.91 11.15
CA SER A 498 -17.28 -32.77 10.18
C SER A 498 -18.24 -33.69 10.93
N THR A 499 -19.46 -33.84 10.41
CA THR A 499 -20.40 -34.84 10.94
C THR A 499 -19.73 -36.21 10.85
N PRO A 500 -19.55 -36.94 11.97
CA PRO A 500 -18.93 -38.26 11.93
C PRO A 500 -19.76 -39.20 11.04
N SER A 501 -19.14 -39.76 10.00
CA SER A 501 -19.74 -40.84 9.23
C SER A 501 -19.40 -42.16 9.92
N ILE A 502 -20.43 -42.91 10.33
CA ILE A 502 -20.27 -44.26 10.87
C ILE A 502 -20.76 -45.29 9.83
N PRO A 503 -20.02 -46.38 9.59
CA PRO A 503 -20.52 -47.52 8.82
C PRO A 503 -21.82 -48.08 9.42
N ALA A 504 -22.62 -48.76 8.59
CA ALA A 504 -23.80 -49.45 9.09
C ALA A 504 -23.42 -50.51 10.15
N PRO A 505 -24.17 -50.64 11.24
CA PRO A 505 -23.90 -51.65 12.24
C PRO A 505 -24.07 -53.05 11.65
N THR A 506 -23.30 -54.00 12.17
CA THR A 506 -23.52 -55.43 11.94
C THR A 506 -24.46 -55.98 13.00
N VAL A 507 -25.31 -56.92 12.60
CA VAL A 507 -26.32 -57.52 13.48
C VAL A 507 -26.19 -59.03 13.42
N SER A 508 -26.05 -59.68 14.57
CA SER A 508 -25.94 -61.13 14.69
C SER A 508 -26.89 -61.70 15.76
N VAL A 509 -27.48 -62.86 15.49
CA VAL A 509 -28.35 -63.55 16.46
C VAL A 509 -27.49 -64.40 17.38
N THR A 510 -27.71 -64.25 18.69
CA THR A 510 -27.02 -65.02 19.74
C THR A 510 -28.01 -65.93 20.47
N SER A 511 -27.54 -66.74 21.42
CA SER A 511 -28.41 -67.59 22.26
C SER A 511 -29.28 -66.80 23.23
N THR A 512 -28.96 -65.54 23.52
CA THR A 512 -29.65 -64.72 24.53
C THR A 512 -30.29 -63.44 23.97
N GLY A 513 -30.07 -63.12 22.69
CA GLY A 513 -30.60 -61.90 22.09
C GLY A 513 -30.01 -61.60 20.71
N ILE A 514 -30.12 -60.35 20.27
CA ILE A 514 -29.49 -59.85 19.05
C ILE A 514 -28.32 -58.93 19.41
N LEU A 515 -27.12 -59.27 18.96
CA LEU A 515 -25.92 -58.45 19.14
C LEU A 515 -25.79 -57.48 17.96
N VAL A 516 -25.67 -56.19 18.27
CA VAL A 516 -25.47 -55.09 17.33
C VAL A 516 -24.09 -54.51 17.57
N GLU A 517 -23.24 -54.49 16.55
CA GLU A 517 -21.86 -54.01 16.63
C GLU A 517 -21.59 -52.95 15.57
N TRP A 518 -20.90 -51.88 15.93
CA TRP A 518 -20.49 -50.82 15.02
C TRP A 518 -19.07 -50.36 15.30
N ASP A 519 -18.39 -49.92 14.25
CA ASP A 519 -17.02 -49.40 14.37
C ASP A 519 -17.03 -48.10 15.18
N ALA A 520 -16.55 -48.18 16.41
CA ALA A 520 -16.49 -47.03 17.30
C ALA A 520 -15.45 -46.02 16.78
N VAL A 521 -15.90 -44.88 16.27
CA VAL A 521 -15.06 -43.73 15.93
C VAL A 521 -14.43 -43.14 17.20
N GLN A 522 -13.15 -42.75 17.10
CA GLN A 522 -12.41 -42.17 18.21
C GLN A 522 -13.10 -40.88 18.71
N MET A 523 -13.68 -40.94 19.91
CA MET A 523 -14.57 -39.93 20.51
C MET A 523 -13.91 -38.60 20.89
N ALA A 524 -12.60 -38.45 20.66
CA ALA A 524 -11.80 -37.41 21.31
C ALA A 524 -12.05 -35.96 20.83
N SER A 525 -12.85 -35.72 19.78
CA SER A 525 -13.11 -34.34 19.35
C SER A 525 -14.43 -34.05 18.62
N THR A 526 -15.28 -35.05 18.31
CA THR A 526 -16.43 -34.83 17.41
C THR A 526 -17.77 -35.48 17.80
N ALA A 527 -17.87 -36.32 18.83
CA ALA A 527 -19.12 -36.98 19.22
C ALA A 527 -19.28 -37.17 20.74
N ALA A 528 -20.52 -37.07 21.25
CA ALA A 528 -20.85 -37.27 22.66
C ALA A 528 -21.22 -38.73 23.03
N GLY A 529 -21.39 -39.61 22.04
CA GLY A 529 -21.81 -41.02 22.19
C GLY A 529 -22.71 -41.48 21.03
N TYR A 530 -23.18 -42.72 21.08
CA TYR A 530 -24.04 -43.31 20.05
C TYR A 530 -25.49 -43.44 20.52
N ARG A 531 -26.45 -43.15 19.63
CA ARG A 531 -27.87 -43.44 19.87
C ARG A 531 -28.31 -44.54 18.92
N LEU A 532 -28.61 -45.70 19.48
CA LEU A 532 -29.11 -46.85 18.74
C LEU A 532 -30.64 -46.84 18.72
N TYR A 533 -31.21 -47.08 17.55
CA TYR A 533 -32.65 -47.20 17.37
C TYR A 533 -32.99 -48.64 17.02
N ARG A 534 -34.24 -49.03 17.26
CA ARG A 534 -34.79 -50.31 16.87
C ARG A 534 -36.18 -50.14 16.32
N SER A 535 -36.50 -50.94 15.31
CA SER A 535 -37.83 -51.08 14.74
C SER A 535 -38.23 -52.55 14.76
N THR A 536 -39.51 -52.80 15.04
CA THR A 536 -40.11 -54.15 15.00
C THR A 536 -40.95 -54.27 13.74
N ASN A 537 -40.73 -55.32 12.94
CA ASN A 537 -41.44 -55.58 11.67
C ASN A 537 -41.48 -54.35 10.73
N ARG A 538 -40.37 -53.59 10.68
CA ARG A 538 -40.21 -52.37 9.88
C ARG A 538 -41.21 -51.23 10.24
N GLY A 539 -41.74 -51.25 11.46
CA GLY A 539 -42.52 -50.15 12.03
C GLY A 539 -41.70 -48.93 12.44
N PRO A 540 -42.25 -48.02 13.25
CA PRO A 540 -41.55 -46.84 13.76
C PRO A 540 -40.28 -47.20 14.52
N ARG A 541 -39.23 -46.38 14.35
CA ARG A 541 -37.96 -46.53 15.06
C ARG A 541 -38.06 -45.89 16.44
N VAL A 542 -37.72 -46.65 17.49
CA VAL A 542 -37.65 -46.18 18.88
C VAL A 542 -36.25 -46.36 19.42
N PRO A 543 -35.74 -45.46 20.29
CA PRO A 543 -34.43 -45.65 20.90
C PRO A 543 -34.43 -46.91 21.77
N VAL A 544 -33.33 -47.68 21.74
CA VAL A 544 -33.18 -48.87 22.61
C VAL A 544 -32.84 -48.51 24.06
N ALA A 545 -32.32 -47.31 24.29
CA ALA A 545 -31.98 -46.75 25.60
C ALA A 545 -32.09 -45.22 25.59
N ASP A 546 -32.38 -44.62 26.75
CA ASP A 546 -32.46 -43.17 26.90
C ASP A 546 -31.07 -42.49 26.98
N THR A 547 -30.05 -43.26 27.37
CA THR A 547 -28.65 -42.80 27.48
C THR A 547 -27.86 -43.13 26.22
N LEU A 548 -26.85 -42.31 25.90
CA LEU A 548 -25.93 -42.58 24.80
C LEU A 548 -24.97 -43.73 25.15
N PHE A 549 -24.67 -44.57 24.17
CA PHE A 549 -23.67 -45.63 24.29
C PHE A 549 -22.26 -45.06 24.07
N SER A 550 -21.30 -45.50 24.88
CA SER A 550 -19.88 -45.16 24.74
C SER A 550 -19.05 -46.28 24.10
N THR A 551 -19.63 -47.48 23.93
CA THR A 551 -19.00 -48.67 23.36
C THR A 551 -19.59 -49.01 21.99
N GLY A 552 -18.79 -49.61 21.09
CA GLY A 552 -19.19 -50.02 19.74
C GLY A 552 -20.07 -51.28 19.66
N GLN A 553 -20.80 -51.62 20.73
CA GLN A 553 -21.64 -52.81 20.75
C GLN A 553 -22.82 -52.67 21.73
N TYR A 554 -23.92 -53.34 21.41
CA TYR A 554 -25.11 -53.48 22.24
C TYR A 554 -25.76 -54.86 22.04
N LEU A 555 -26.03 -55.57 23.13
CA LEU A 555 -26.79 -56.82 23.11
C LEU A 555 -28.24 -56.54 23.50
N ASP A 556 -29.16 -56.71 22.54
CA ASP A 556 -30.58 -56.62 22.78
C ASP A 556 -31.15 -57.95 23.26
N GLU A 557 -31.26 -58.11 24.57
CA GLU A 557 -31.86 -59.29 25.22
C GLU A 557 -33.40 -59.21 25.32
N THR A 558 -34.01 -58.10 24.85
CA THR A 558 -35.46 -57.85 24.98
C THR A 558 -36.27 -58.32 23.76
N VAL A 559 -35.62 -59.08 22.88
CA VAL A 559 -36.18 -59.57 21.61
C VAL A 559 -36.96 -60.88 21.78
N TRP A 560 -37.95 -61.10 20.91
CA TRP A 560 -38.78 -62.31 20.92
C TRP A 560 -38.53 -63.20 19.70
N GLN A 561 -38.57 -64.52 19.91
CA GLN A 561 -38.38 -65.50 18.83
C GLN A 561 -39.46 -65.36 17.75
N GLY A 562 -39.04 -65.34 16.48
CA GLY A 562 -39.94 -65.23 15.32
C GLY A 562 -40.36 -63.82 14.94
N VAL A 563 -39.80 -62.78 15.58
CA VAL A 563 -40.05 -61.36 15.27
C VAL A 563 -38.87 -60.75 14.51
N GLU A 564 -39.13 -59.98 13.45
CA GLU A 564 -38.09 -59.26 12.71
C GLU A 564 -37.78 -57.92 13.41
N TYR A 565 -36.49 -57.68 13.67
CA TYR A 565 -36.00 -56.42 14.21
C TYR A 565 -35.00 -55.77 13.25
N CYS A 566 -35.08 -54.45 13.11
CA CYS A 566 -34.11 -53.63 12.38
C CYS A 566 -33.48 -52.62 13.34
N TYR A 567 -32.17 -52.43 13.27
CA TYR A 567 -31.40 -51.52 14.13
C TYR A 567 -30.82 -50.36 13.33
#